data_AF-A0A2J0Q7D9-F1
#
_entry.id   AF-A0A2J0Q7D9-F1
#
_cell.length_a   1.000
_cell.length_b   1.000
_cell.length_c   1.000
_cell.angle_alpha   90.00
_cell.angle_beta   90.00
_cell.angle_gamma   90.00
#
_symmetry.space_group_name_H-M   'P 1'
#
loop_
_entity.id
_entity.type
_entity.pdbx_description
1 polymer ?
#
loop_
_entity_poly.entity_id
_entity_poly.type
_entity_poly.pdbx_seq_one_letter_code
_entity_poly.pdbx_strand_id
1 'polypeptide(L)'
;MDENNKTIEETEKPIEEASEWLDEFGEPSQDYISELVESGSTESINTLREIADKYDVDYTDSTTPQELADLIFAAIRNSDQ
;
A
#
# COMPACT_ATOMS: atom_id res chain seq x y z
N MET A 1 -28.28 26.95 -17.25
CA MET A 1 -28.25 25.54 -17.70
C MET A 1 -27.01 25.40 -18.58
N ASP A 2 -26.45 24.20 -18.62
CA ASP A 2 -25.09 23.82 -19.09
C ASP A 2 -24.03 24.00 -17.96
N GLU A 3 -23.89 23.09 -16.99
CA GLU A 3 -23.41 21.69 -17.00
C GLU A 3 -21.87 21.53 -17.00
N ASN A 4 -21.38 20.93 -15.91
CA ASN A 4 -20.25 20.00 -15.83
C ASN A 4 -18.91 20.43 -16.45
N ASN A 5 -18.01 20.97 -15.62
CA ASN A 5 -16.63 20.51 -15.65
C ASN A 5 -16.17 20.17 -14.23
N LYS A 6 -16.40 18.90 -13.89
CA LYS A 6 -15.85 18.20 -12.74
C LYS A 6 -14.34 18.13 -12.96
N THR A 7 -13.59 19.14 -12.50
CA THR A 7 -12.14 19.03 -12.37
C THR A 7 -11.90 18.01 -11.26
N ILE A 8 -11.75 16.77 -11.69
CA ILE A 8 -11.10 15.70 -10.97
C ILE A 8 -9.64 16.15 -10.91
N GLU A 9 -9.30 16.98 -9.94
CA GLU A 9 -7.91 17.08 -9.52
C GLU A 9 -7.66 15.76 -8.80
N GLU A 10 -7.04 14.85 -9.54
CA GLU A 10 -6.12 13.83 -9.06
C GLU A 10 -5.46 14.35 -7.78
N THR A 11 -6.09 14.09 -6.64
CA THR A 11 -5.37 14.06 -5.38
C THR A 11 -4.65 12.72 -5.38
N GLU A 12 -3.67 12.59 -6.28
CA GLU A 12 -2.43 11.91 -5.95
C GLU A 12 -1.88 12.72 -4.77
N LYS A 13 -2.41 12.48 -3.57
CA LYS A 13 -1.70 12.90 -2.38
C LYS A 13 -0.37 12.17 -2.52
N PRO A 14 0.75 12.88 -2.72
CA PRO A 14 2.02 12.22 -2.64
C PRO A 14 2.05 11.56 -1.26
N ILE A 15 2.54 10.33 -1.21
CA ILE A 15 2.91 9.66 0.03
C ILE A 15 4.00 10.51 0.71
N GLU A 16 3.64 11.66 1.27
CA GLU A 16 4.47 12.46 2.17
C GLU A 16 4.65 11.76 3.52
N GLU A 17 4.09 10.56 3.66
CA GLU A 17 4.16 9.70 4.84
C GLU A 17 4.95 8.42 4.56
N ALA A 18 6.02 8.52 3.75
CA ALA A 18 7.01 7.44 3.62
C ALA A 18 7.59 6.97 4.98
N SER A 19 7.35 7.72 6.06
CA SER A 19 7.75 7.41 7.43
C SER A 19 6.67 6.76 8.29
N GLU A 20 5.37 6.81 7.94
CA GLU A 20 4.32 6.29 8.85
C GLU A 20 4.13 4.78 8.75
N TRP A 21 4.38 4.24 7.56
CA TRP A 21 4.30 2.80 7.32
C TRP A 21 5.62 2.09 7.54
N LEU A 22 6.71 2.82 7.84
CA LEU A 22 8.00 2.25 8.20
C LEU A 22 8.21 2.26 9.72
N ASP A 23 8.88 1.24 10.24
CA ASP A 23 9.27 1.12 11.63
C ASP A 23 10.60 1.83 11.92
N GLU A 24 11.12 1.66 13.14
CA GLU A 24 12.38 2.27 13.57
C GLU A 24 13.62 1.79 12.79
N PHE A 25 13.51 0.67 12.08
CA PHE A 25 14.55 0.09 11.24
C PHE A 25 14.41 0.47 9.77
N GLY A 26 13.34 1.19 9.41
CA GLY A 26 13.03 1.53 8.03
C GLY A 26 12.40 0.37 7.26
N GLU A 27 11.82 -0.60 7.97
CA GLU A 27 11.06 -1.72 7.41
C GLU A 27 9.56 -1.47 7.51
N PRO A 28 8.73 -2.12 6.69
CA PRO A 28 7.29 -1.89 6.71
C PRO A 28 6.69 -2.40 8.02
N SER A 29 5.99 -1.52 8.75
CA SER A 29 5.34 -1.84 10.00
C SER A 29 4.26 -2.90 9.80
N GLN A 30 4.40 -4.03 10.50
CA GLN A 30 3.43 -5.13 10.41
C GLN A 30 2.05 -4.72 10.93
N ASP A 31 2.00 -3.89 11.97
CA ASP A 31 0.76 -3.34 12.50
C ASP A 31 0.06 -2.47 11.45
N TYR A 32 0.82 -1.61 10.76
CA TYR A 32 0.26 -0.75 9.71
C TYR A 32 -0.29 -1.57 8.53
N ILE A 33 0.49 -2.53 8.03
CA ILE A 33 0.04 -3.42 6.95
C ILE A 33 -1.22 -4.19 7.37
N SER A 34 -1.27 -4.67 8.62
CA SER A 34 -2.46 -5.36 9.15
C SER A 34 -3.68 -4.44 9.19
N GLU A 35 -3.52 -3.18 9.61
CA GLU A 35 -4.59 -2.18 9.61
C GLU A 35 -5.11 -1.91 8.19
N LEU A 36 -4.23 -1.85 7.19
CA LEU A 36 -4.63 -1.68 5.79
C LEU A 36 -5.47 -2.86 5.29
N VAL A 37 -5.10 -4.08 5.67
CA VAL A 37 -5.86 -5.30 5.32
C VAL A 37 -7.23 -5.29 6.01
N GLU A 38 -7.29 -4.96 7.30
CA GLU A 38 -8.53 -4.90 8.07
C GLU A 38 -9.48 -3.80 7.57
N SER A 39 -8.94 -2.64 7.18
CA SER A 39 -9.68 -1.56 6.54
C SER A 39 -10.35 -2.03 5.26
N GLY A 40 -9.61 -2.75 4.40
CA GLY A 40 -10.10 -3.27 3.11
C GLY A 40 -10.56 -2.17 2.13
N SER A 41 -10.29 -0.90 2.45
CA SER A 41 -10.68 0.25 1.64
C SER A 41 -9.84 0.31 0.36
N THR A 42 -10.39 0.88 -0.72
CA THR A 42 -9.64 1.06 -1.98
C THR A 42 -8.33 1.82 -1.76
N GLU A 43 -8.32 2.83 -0.90
CA GLU A 43 -7.11 3.57 -0.53
C GLU A 43 -6.09 2.66 0.15
N SER A 44 -6.51 1.88 1.14
CA SER A 44 -5.64 0.92 1.84
C SER A 44 -5.05 -0.15 0.91
N ILE A 45 -5.84 -0.63 -0.06
CA ILE A 45 -5.38 -1.59 -1.06
C ILE A 45 -4.33 -0.96 -1.99
N ASN A 46 -4.53 0.29 -2.41
CA ASN A 46 -3.54 1.01 -3.21
C ASN A 46 -2.25 1.19 -2.42
N THR A 47 -2.31 1.56 -1.14
CA THR A 47 -1.13 1.67 -0.29
C THR A 47 -0.40 0.32 -0.14
N LEU A 48 -1.13 -0.78 0.06
CA LEU A 48 -0.52 -2.11 0.08
C LEU A 48 0.22 -2.41 -1.23
N ARG A 49 -0.36 -2.04 -2.38
CA ARG A 49 0.28 -2.22 -3.70
C ARG A 49 1.54 -1.38 -3.85
N GLU A 50 1.52 -0.12 -3.40
CA GLU A 50 2.71 0.75 -3.43
C GLU A 50 3.84 0.20 -2.55
N ILE A 51 3.51 -0.37 -1.39
CA ILE A 51 4.47 -1.07 -0.53
C ILE A 51 5.00 -2.30 -1.26
N ALA A 52 4.13 -3.12 -1.85
CA ALA A 52 4.51 -4.29 -2.63
C ALA A 52 5.49 -3.93 -3.77
N ASP A 53 5.19 -2.90 -4.55
CA ASP A 53 6.05 -2.42 -5.64
C ASP A 53 7.41 -1.94 -5.13
N LYS A 54 7.46 -1.27 -3.98
CA LYS A 54 8.72 -0.81 -3.36
C LYS A 54 9.61 -1.96 -2.90
N TYR A 55 9.02 -3.09 -2.53
CA TYR A 55 9.74 -4.31 -2.13
C TYR A 55 9.87 -5.33 -3.28
N ASP A 56 9.61 -4.92 -4.52
CA ASP A 56 9.69 -5.75 -5.72
C ASP A 56 8.85 -7.05 -5.58
N VAL A 57 7.68 -6.92 -4.99
CA VAL A 57 6.76 -8.03 -4.73
C VAL A 57 5.85 -8.24 -5.94
N ASP A 58 5.92 -9.42 -6.53
CA ASP A 58 4.98 -9.82 -7.58
C ASP A 58 3.56 -10.05 -7.04
N TYR A 59 2.59 -9.31 -7.58
CA TYR A 59 1.16 -9.51 -7.31
C TYR A 59 0.33 -9.40 -8.58
N THR A 60 -0.94 -9.80 -8.51
CA THR A 60 -1.90 -9.74 -9.62
C THR A 60 -3.11 -8.90 -9.24
N ASP A 61 -3.90 -8.47 -10.22
CA ASP A 61 -5.18 -7.76 -9.97
C ASP A 61 -6.19 -8.58 -9.18
N SER A 62 -6.03 -9.92 -9.15
CA SER A 62 -6.88 -10.83 -8.39
C SER A 62 -6.37 -11.08 -6.97
N THR A 63 -5.18 -10.57 -6.62
CA THR A 63 -4.58 -10.77 -5.31
C THR A 63 -5.39 -10.01 -4.27
N THR A 64 -5.84 -10.72 -3.25
CA THR A 64 -6.60 -10.13 -2.15
C THR A 64 -5.70 -9.27 -1.24
N PRO A 65 -6.26 -8.35 -0.45
CA PRO A 65 -5.45 -7.52 0.45
C PRO A 65 -4.64 -8.36 1.44
N GLN A 66 -5.23 -9.44 1.95
CA GLN A 66 -4.57 -10.39 2.84
C GLN A 66 -3.38 -11.08 2.15
N GLU A 67 -3.57 -11.60 0.93
CA GLU A 67 -2.49 -12.21 0.18
C GLU A 67 -1.37 -11.21 -0.15
N LEU A 68 -1.73 -9.96 -0.45
CA LEU A 68 -0.75 -8.89 -0.70
C LEU A 68 0.12 -8.65 0.53
N ALA A 69 -0.49 -8.55 1.72
CA ALA A 69 0.22 -8.38 2.98
C ALA A 69 1.14 -9.56 3.28
N ASP A 70 0.67 -10.80 3.10
CA ASP A 70 1.49 -12.00 3.28
C ASP A 70 2.72 -12.01 2.35
N LEU A 71 2.56 -11.58 1.09
CA LEU A 71 3.65 -11.45 0.13
C LEU A 71 4.66 -10.36 0.53
N ILE A 72 4.17 -9.21 1.00
CA ILE A 72 5.00 -8.12 1.52
C ILE A 72 5.83 -8.62 2.72
N PHE A 73 5.20 -9.29 3.70
CA PHE A 73 5.91 -9.86 4.84
C PHE A 73 6.97 -10.89 4.45
N ALA A 74 6.69 -11.71 3.43
CA ALA A 74 7.66 -12.66 2.90
C ALA A 74 8.86 -11.95 2.25
N ALA A 75 8.63 -10.87 1.51
CA ALA A 75 9.68 -10.11 0.85
C ALA A 75 10.58 -9.37 1.82
N ILE A 76 10.01 -8.76 2.87
CA ILE A 76 10.77 -8.13 3.96
C ILE A 76 11.69 -9.15 4.61
N ARG A 77 11.13 -10.32 5.01
CA ARG A 77 11.91 -11.37 5.67
C ARG A 77 13.03 -11.95 4.80
N ASN A 78 12.85 -11.99 3.48
CA ASN A 78 13.89 -12.47 2.56
C ASN A 78 14.98 -11.42 2.27
N SER A 79 14.70 -10.13 2.53
CA SER A 79 15.68 -9.05 2.32
C SER A 79 16.78 -9.01 3.38
N ASP A 80 16.57 -9.67 4.53
CA ASP A 80 17.51 -9.73 5.67
C ASP A 80 18.47 -10.95 5.62
N GLN A 81 18.49 -11.70 4.51
CA GLN A 81 19.34 -12.91 4.31
C GLN A 81 20.56 -12.66 3.41
#